data_AF-K9GFP2-F1
#
_entry.id   AF-K9GFP2-F1
#
_cell.length_a   1.000
_cell.length_b   1.000
_cell.length_c   1.000
_cell.angle_alpha   90.00
_cell.angle_beta   90.00
_cell.angle_gamma   90.00
#
_symmetry.space_group_name_H-M   'P 1'
#
loop_
_entity.id
_entity.type
_entity.pdbx_description
1 polymer ?
#
loop_
_entity_poly.entity_id
_entity_poly.type
_entity_poly.pdbx_seq_one_letter_code
_entity_poly.pdbx_strand_id
1 'polypeptide(L)'
;MALNLSSRAARTACAASKFAARPIAGVIPSRTFATSTPEESNQQEKPRWSYTPAAAKAPFSLHLDSKRPTFHVNADPQLLDRFYIRLFGNGGDKLLSDETKWLAVTHKSFDQGRRGFNDRLAFLGKRIVQLQASLALAQDAPYAGAAPAANKDEFGRVPFSHPALDGLNNLSGETKKILTERSKLAELGNKYELQKVLRWSPRKPNDLRASGIELVLAHTMYAIVGAVSLEKGGVVATKVARERILEPLGLKSVS
;
A
#
# COMPACT_ATOMS: atom_id res chain seq x y z
N MET A 1 -57.93 -0.05 21.94
CA MET A 1 -57.35 1.28 22.21
C MET A 1 -55.92 1.23 21.64
N ALA A 2 -55.66 1.58 20.38
CA ALA A 2 -55.62 2.94 19.81
C ALA A 2 -54.79 3.87 20.74
N LEU A 3 -53.65 4.45 20.36
CA LEU A 3 -53.34 5.15 19.10
C LEU A 3 -51.82 5.25 18.84
N ASN A 4 -51.47 5.15 17.56
CA ASN A 4 -50.29 5.78 16.96
C ASN A 4 -50.32 7.29 17.19
N LEU A 5 -49.15 7.93 17.41
CA LEU A 5 -48.98 9.35 17.06
C LEU A 5 -47.63 9.60 16.39
N SER A 6 -47.74 9.82 15.08
CA SER A 6 -46.82 10.57 14.23
C SER A 6 -46.98 12.07 14.48
N SER A 7 -45.90 12.85 14.46
CA SER A 7 -45.92 14.29 14.17
C SER A 7 -44.47 14.76 13.98
N ARG A 8 -44.03 14.96 12.73
CA ARG A 8 -44.21 16.12 11.84
C ARG A 8 -43.01 17.07 11.90
N ALA A 9 -42.41 17.21 10.72
CA ALA A 9 -41.49 18.26 10.36
C ALA A 9 -42.09 19.66 10.57
N ALA A 10 -41.24 20.63 10.89
CA ALA A 10 -41.48 22.03 10.63
C ALA A 10 -40.26 22.61 9.92
N ARG A 11 -40.40 22.82 8.61
CA ARG A 11 -39.64 23.83 7.88
C ARG A 11 -40.23 25.18 8.26
N THR A 12 -39.40 26.16 8.59
CA THR A 12 -39.77 27.57 8.44
C THR A 12 -38.64 28.33 7.77
N ALA A 13 -39.07 29.17 6.84
CA ALA A 13 -38.28 29.84 5.83
C ALA A 13 -37.73 31.19 6.31
N CYS A 14 -36.84 31.72 5.49
CA CYS A 14 -36.17 33.00 5.56
C CYS A 14 -37.09 34.20 5.81
N ALA A 15 -36.57 35.20 6.53
CA ALA A 15 -36.94 36.60 6.33
C ALA A 15 -35.69 37.48 6.42
N ALA A 16 -35.54 38.35 5.41
CA ALA A 16 -34.42 39.22 5.17
C ALA A 16 -34.28 40.34 6.22
N SER A 17 -33.05 40.70 6.57
CA SER A 17 -32.74 42.05 7.08
C SER A 17 -31.38 42.54 6.54
N LYS A 18 -31.54 43.47 5.59
CA LYS A 18 -30.74 44.64 5.23
C LYS A 18 -29.31 44.76 5.80
N PHE A 19 -28.39 44.94 4.85
CA PHE A 19 -26.99 45.32 4.94
C PHE A 19 -26.64 46.32 6.04
N ALA A 20 -25.62 45.97 6.83
CA ALA A 20 -24.62 46.88 7.35
C ALA A 20 -23.25 46.19 7.23
N ALA A 21 -22.40 46.68 6.32
CA ALA A 21 -21.04 46.18 6.16
C ALA A 21 -20.19 46.65 7.35
N ARG A 22 -19.85 45.72 8.26
CA ARG A 22 -18.77 45.92 9.23
C ARG A 22 -17.52 45.21 8.72
N PRO A 23 -16.35 45.86 8.66
CA PRO A 23 -15.12 45.16 8.33
C PRO A 23 -14.74 44.29 9.54
N ILE A 24 -15.00 42.99 9.45
CA ILE A 24 -14.37 42.02 10.36
C ILE A 24 -12.97 41.79 9.80
N ALA A 25 -12.01 42.60 10.24
CA ALA A 25 -10.61 42.22 10.22
C ALA A 25 -10.44 41.10 11.28
N GLY A 26 -10.93 39.92 10.92
CA GLY A 26 -10.81 38.70 11.72
C GLY A 26 -9.43 38.12 11.51
N VAL A 27 -8.58 38.34 12.50
CA VAL A 27 -7.27 37.71 12.68
C VAL A 27 -7.35 36.24 12.25
N ILE A 28 -6.72 35.91 11.13
CA ILE A 28 -6.40 34.52 10.80
C ILE A 28 -5.41 34.10 11.89
N PRO A 29 -5.70 33.06 12.72
CA PRO A 29 -4.67 32.50 13.56
C PRO A 29 -3.68 31.83 12.61
N SER A 30 -2.62 32.57 12.24
CA SER A 30 -1.40 31.97 11.76
C SER A 30 -0.98 30.97 12.83
N ARG A 31 -1.09 29.68 12.53
CA ARG A 31 -0.42 28.65 13.30
C ARG A 31 1.07 28.87 13.12
N THR A 32 1.62 29.77 13.93
CA THR A 32 3.05 29.84 14.17
C THR A 32 3.40 28.52 14.85
N PHE A 33 4.02 27.61 14.08
CA PHE A 33 4.73 26.50 14.69
C PHE A 33 5.81 27.12 15.57
N ALA A 34 5.56 27.16 16.87
CA ALA A 34 6.56 27.50 17.85
C ALA A 34 7.60 26.38 17.82
N THR A 35 8.67 26.58 17.08
CA THR A 35 9.90 25.79 17.21
C THR A 35 10.55 26.19 18.52
N SER A 36 9.98 25.80 19.66
CA SER A 36 10.75 25.69 20.88
C SER A 36 11.63 24.47 20.72
N THR A 37 12.88 24.67 20.30
CA THR A 37 13.91 23.63 20.25
C THR A 37 14.19 23.12 21.68
N PRO A 38 13.80 21.89 22.05
CA PRO A 38 14.33 21.25 23.23
C PRO A 38 15.59 20.48 22.79
N GLU A 39 16.77 21.03 23.04
CA GLU A 39 18.08 20.36 22.98
C GLU A 39 18.22 19.22 21.93
N GLU A 40 18.20 19.58 20.64
CA GLU A 40 18.57 18.70 19.54
C GLU A 40 20.07 18.80 19.28
N SER A 41 20.92 18.07 20.02
CA SER A 41 22.37 18.07 19.72
C SER A 41 23.03 16.69 19.66
N ASN A 42 22.27 15.58 19.79
CA ASN A 42 22.85 14.24 19.65
C ASN A 42 21.92 13.17 19.04
N GLN A 43 20.72 13.56 18.57
CA GLN A 43 19.75 12.63 17.97
C GLN A 43 19.77 12.64 16.44
N GLN A 44 20.38 13.64 15.80
CA GLN A 44 20.40 13.79 14.34
C GLN A 44 21.35 12.80 13.64
N GLU A 45 22.28 12.15 14.34
CA GLU A 45 23.21 11.20 13.71
C GLU A 45 22.65 9.78 13.55
N LYS A 46 21.61 9.39 14.32
CA LYS A 46 21.09 8.03 14.28
C LYS A 46 19.99 7.90 13.24
N PRO A 47 19.99 6.85 12.41
CA PRO A 47 18.99 6.73 11.35
C PRO A 47 17.61 6.50 11.96
N ARG A 48 16.59 7.17 11.40
CA ARG A 48 15.22 7.23 11.97
C ARG A 48 14.54 5.88 12.14
N TRP A 49 14.94 4.89 11.36
CA TRP A 49 14.39 3.53 11.45
C TRP A 49 14.91 2.76 12.67
N SER A 50 16.02 3.17 13.29
CA SER A 50 16.70 2.43 14.37
C SER A 50 16.08 2.67 15.74
N TYR A 51 15.63 3.90 16.01
CA TYR A 51 15.12 4.31 17.30
C TYR A 51 13.68 4.83 17.21
N THR A 52 13.03 4.93 18.37
CA THR A 52 11.72 5.56 18.52
C THR A 52 11.93 6.85 19.31
N PRO A 53 11.41 8.01 18.84
CA PRO A 53 11.54 9.28 19.55
C PRO A 53 11.07 9.17 21.00
N ALA A 54 11.84 9.71 21.95
CA ALA A 54 11.56 9.57 23.38
C ALA A 54 10.19 10.18 23.76
N ALA A 55 9.85 11.34 23.18
CA ALA A 55 8.57 12.01 23.40
C ALA A 55 7.34 11.18 22.95
N ALA A 56 7.52 10.23 22.03
CA ALA A 56 6.45 9.35 21.58
C ALA A 56 6.26 8.11 22.47
N LYS A 57 7.17 7.84 23.41
CA LYS A 57 7.12 6.67 24.30
C LYS A 57 6.25 6.97 25.52
N ALA A 58 5.45 5.98 25.90
CA ALA A 58 4.75 6.02 27.19
C ALA A 58 5.70 5.52 28.30
N PRO A 59 5.58 6.02 29.54
CA PRO A 59 6.43 5.60 30.66
C PRO A 59 6.22 4.13 31.04
N PHE A 60 4.99 3.62 30.90
CA PHE A 60 4.64 2.22 31.13
C PHE A 60 3.49 1.79 30.21
N SER A 61 3.28 0.47 30.08
CA SER A 61 2.16 -0.10 29.32
C SER A 61 0.86 0.02 30.12
N LEU A 62 -0.20 0.56 29.50
CA LEU A 62 -1.55 0.57 30.09
C LEU A 62 -2.22 -0.82 30.06
N HIS A 63 -1.71 -1.75 29.26
CA HIS A 63 -2.17 -3.13 29.24
C HIS A 63 -1.46 -3.91 30.34
N LEU A 64 -2.12 -4.05 31.50
CA LEU A 64 -1.57 -4.69 32.70
C LEU A 64 -1.45 -6.22 32.55
N ASP A 65 -2.42 -6.88 31.88
CA ASP A 65 -2.49 -8.35 31.77
C ASP A 65 -2.22 -8.88 30.35
N SER A 66 -1.30 -8.23 29.62
CA SER A 66 -0.92 -8.66 28.27
C SER A 66 -0.22 -10.04 28.29
N LYS A 67 -0.97 -11.14 28.17
CA LYS A 67 -0.45 -12.50 27.97
C LYS A 67 0.10 -12.75 26.56
N ARG A 68 0.27 -11.70 25.75
CA ARG A 68 0.72 -11.83 24.38
C ARG A 68 2.21 -12.19 24.37
N PRO A 69 2.62 -13.27 23.68
CA PRO A 69 4.02 -13.63 23.57
C PRO A 69 4.81 -12.53 22.84
N THR A 70 6.08 -12.41 23.21
CA THR A 70 7.01 -11.49 22.55
C THR A 70 7.22 -11.91 21.09
N PHE A 71 7.20 -10.94 20.18
CA PHE A 71 7.43 -11.17 18.76
C PHE A 71 8.75 -10.51 18.36
N HIS A 72 9.70 -11.32 17.90
CA HIS A 72 11.00 -10.82 17.46
C HIS A 72 10.88 -10.11 16.11
N VAL A 73 11.52 -8.94 15.99
CA VAL A 73 11.53 -8.12 14.78
C VAL A 73 12.97 -7.84 14.37
N ASN A 74 13.25 -7.92 13.07
CA ASN A 74 14.59 -7.71 12.53
C ASN A 74 15.13 -6.29 12.81
N ALA A 75 16.35 -6.23 13.34
CA ALA A 75 17.12 -5.00 13.53
C ALA A 75 18.34 -4.89 12.59
N ASP A 76 18.73 -5.99 11.94
CA ASP A 76 20.01 -6.10 11.24
C ASP A 76 19.93 -5.54 9.80
N PRO A 77 20.76 -4.54 9.45
CA PRO A 77 20.81 -3.97 8.09
C PRO A 77 21.29 -4.96 7.04
N GLN A 78 22.27 -5.79 7.38
CA GLN A 78 22.84 -6.76 6.43
C GLN A 78 21.81 -7.80 5.96
N LEU A 79 20.87 -8.17 6.84
CA LEU A 79 19.78 -9.09 6.49
C LEU A 79 18.84 -8.45 5.46
N LEU A 80 18.55 -7.15 5.63
CA LEU A 80 17.75 -6.37 4.68
C LEU A 80 18.45 -6.24 3.33
N ASP A 81 19.76 -5.97 3.30
CA ASP A 81 20.52 -5.88 2.05
C ASP A 81 20.52 -7.21 1.30
N ARG A 82 20.72 -8.34 2.00
CA ARG A 82 20.61 -9.69 1.41
C ARG A 82 19.22 -9.96 0.83
N PHE A 83 18.16 -9.43 1.44
CA PHE A 83 16.82 -9.51 0.88
C PHE A 83 16.71 -8.72 -0.44
N TYR A 84 17.17 -7.47 -0.48
CA TYR A 84 17.12 -6.66 -1.69
C TYR A 84 17.97 -7.20 -2.84
N ILE A 85 19.13 -7.80 -2.53
CA ILE A 85 19.96 -8.50 -3.52
C ILE A 85 19.22 -9.71 -4.10
N ARG A 86 18.47 -10.47 -3.29
CA ARG A 86 17.67 -11.60 -3.80
C ARG A 86 16.49 -11.15 -4.65
N LEU A 87 15.87 -10.03 -4.28
CA LEU A 87 14.70 -9.50 -5.00
C LEU A 87 15.08 -8.86 -6.34
N PHE A 88 16.10 -7.99 -6.35
CA PHE A 88 16.48 -7.23 -7.55
C PHE A 88 17.65 -7.84 -8.33
N GLY A 89 18.42 -8.74 -7.72
CA GLY A 89 19.67 -9.27 -8.27
C GLY A 89 20.90 -8.51 -7.80
N ASN A 90 22.01 -8.71 -8.49
CA ASN A 90 23.30 -8.08 -8.16
C ASN A 90 23.17 -6.55 -8.16
N GLY A 91 23.59 -5.91 -7.06
CA GLY A 91 23.50 -4.44 -6.88
C GLY A 91 22.12 -3.94 -6.43
N GLY A 92 21.19 -4.84 -6.09
CA GLY A 92 19.87 -4.48 -5.57
C GLY A 92 19.88 -3.69 -4.26
N ASP A 93 20.92 -3.88 -3.44
CA ASP A 93 21.19 -3.15 -2.20
C ASP A 93 21.43 -1.65 -2.43
N LYS A 94 22.01 -1.26 -3.58
CA LYS A 94 22.30 0.15 -3.90
C LYS A 94 21.15 0.84 -4.63
N LEU A 95 20.08 0.10 -4.93
CA LEU A 95 18.95 0.62 -5.67
C LEU A 95 18.11 1.58 -4.82
N LEU A 96 17.98 1.33 -3.52
CA LEU A 96 17.24 2.21 -2.62
C LEU A 96 18.16 2.81 -1.57
N SER A 97 17.83 4.02 -1.09
CA SER A 97 18.48 4.58 0.10
C SER A 97 18.15 3.74 1.34
N ASP A 98 19.06 3.70 2.33
CA ASP A 98 18.89 2.85 3.51
C ASP A 98 17.63 3.19 4.30
N GLU A 99 17.27 4.47 4.41
CA GLU A 99 16.03 4.88 5.06
C GLU A 99 14.79 4.37 4.31
N THR A 100 14.78 4.47 2.98
CA THR A 100 13.68 4.01 2.15
C THR A 100 13.55 2.49 2.15
N LYS A 101 14.65 1.74 2.21
CA LYS A 101 14.63 0.27 2.39
C LYS A 101 13.83 -0.11 3.63
N TRP A 102 14.14 0.52 4.77
CA TRP A 102 13.43 0.26 6.01
C TRP A 102 12.00 0.76 5.99
N LEU A 103 11.74 1.93 5.40
CA LEU A 103 10.39 2.48 5.29
C LEU A 103 9.50 1.55 4.47
N ALA A 104 9.98 1.03 3.34
CA ALA A 104 9.22 0.12 2.47
C ALA A 104 8.89 -1.21 3.16
N VAL A 105 9.79 -1.72 4.02
CA VAL A 105 9.64 -3.02 4.71
C VAL A 105 8.94 -2.91 6.08
N THR A 106 8.68 -1.69 6.57
CA THR A 106 8.00 -1.48 7.86
C THR A 106 6.50 -1.28 7.66
N HIS A 107 5.70 -2.16 8.28
CA HIS A 107 4.24 -2.08 8.25
C HIS A 107 3.71 -1.19 9.39
N LYS A 108 2.54 -0.56 9.18
CA LYS A 108 1.90 0.35 10.16
C LYS A 108 1.69 -0.24 11.55
N SER A 109 1.51 -1.56 11.66
CA SER A 109 1.33 -2.21 12.97
C SER A 109 2.60 -2.26 13.82
N PHE A 110 3.78 -2.00 13.25
CA PHE A 110 5.04 -1.94 13.98
C PHE A 110 5.14 -0.65 14.79
N ASP A 111 5.49 -0.76 16.08
CA ASP A 111 5.68 0.37 17.00
C ASP A 111 4.53 1.40 16.95
N GLN A 112 3.29 0.94 16.74
CA GLN A 112 2.08 1.76 16.58
C GLN A 112 2.20 2.83 15.47
N GLY A 113 3.03 2.60 14.45
CA GLY A 113 3.26 3.55 13.36
C GLY A 113 4.03 4.80 13.79
N ARG A 114 4.72 4.77 14.95
CA ARG A 114 5.60 5.87 15.41
C ARG A 114 6.79 6.09 14.49
N ARG A 115 7.26 5.02 13.84
CA ARG A 115 8.28 5.07 12.78
C ARG A 115 7.61 5.16 11.41
N GLY A 116 8.38 5.53 10.40
CA GLY A 116 7.91 5.54 9.01
C GLY A 116 7.38 4.17 8.59
N PHE A 117 6.22 4.15 7.93
CA PHE A 117 5.54 2.93 7.48
C PHE A 117 5.12 3.02 6.02
N ASN A 118 4.83 1.88 5.43
CA ASN A 118 4.80 1.69 3.98
C ASN A 118 3.46 1.96 3.27
N ASP A 119 2.39 2.37 3.96
CA ASP A 119 1.04 2.52 3.40
C ASP A 119 0.99 3.37 2.11
N ARG A 120 1.66 4.53 2.11
CA ARG A 120 1.63 5.45 0.95
C ARG A 120 2.40 4.88 -0.24
N LEU A 121 3.54 4.23 0.03
CA LEU A 121 4.32 3.56 -1.01
C LEU A 121 3.53 2.39 -1.61
N ALA A 122 2.87 1.60 -0.77
CA ALA A 122 2.06 0.48 -1.20
C ALA A 122 0.87 0.93 -2.04
N PHE A 123 0.23 2.05 -1.69
CA PHE A 123 -0.84 2.63 -2.50
C PHE A 123 -0.36 2.91 -3.94
N LEU A 124 0.78 3.58 -4.09
CA LEU A 124 1.34 3.90 -5.41
C LEU A 124 1.77 2.63 -6.15
N GLY A 125 2.53 1.75 -5.50
CA GLY A 125 3.03 0.52 -6.12
C GLY A 125 1.91 -0.42 -6.55
N LYS A 126 0.80 -0.48 -5.80
CA LYS A 126 -0.40 -1.23 -6.21
C LYS A 126 -0.95 -0.72 -7.54
N ARG A 127 -0.99 0.59 -7.77
CA ARG A 127 -1.45 1.16 -9.05
C ARG A 127 -0.50 0.84 -10.19
N ILE A 128 0.81 0.90 -9.95
CA ILE A 128 1.83 0.55 -10.95
C ILE A 128 1.70 -0.92 -11.37
N VAL A 129 1.67 -1.84 -10.40
CA VAL A 129 1.55 -3.28 -10.69
C VAL A 129 0.23 -3.59 -11.40
N GLN A 130 -0.88 -2.99 -10.97
CA GLN A 130 -2.18 -3.15 -11.62
C GLN A 130 -2.20 -2.63 -13.06
N LEU A 131 -1.51 -1.52 -13.34
CA LEU A 131 -1.38 -0.98 -14.69
C LEU A 131 -0.54 -1.90 -15.56
N GLN A 132 0.61 -2.36 -15.05
CA GLN A 132 1.48 -3.27 -15.81
C GLN A 132 0.82 -4.62 -16.08
N ALA A 133 0.05 -5.15 -15.14
CA ALA A 133 -0.75 -6.36 -15.36
C ALA A 133 -1.82 -6.13 -16.44
N SER A 134 -2.52 -4.99 -16.39
CA SER A 134 -3.51 -4.61 -17.42
C SER A 134 -2.88 -4.44 -18.80
N LEU A 135 -1.69 -3.85 -18.87
CA LEU A 135 -0.96 -3.67 -20.12
C LEU A 135 -0.50 -5.03 -20.69
N ALA A 136 0.06 -5.92 -19.85
CA ALA A 136 0.46 -7.25 -20.28
C ALA A 136 -0.73 -8.03 -20.87
N LEU A 137 -1.88 -8.03 -20.20
CA LEU A 137 -3.09 -8.69 -20.71
C LEU A 137 -3.62 -8.13 -22.02
N ALA A 138 -3.48 -6.82 -22.23
CA ALA A 138 -3.92 -6.15 -23.45
C ALA A 138 -2.97 -6.40 -24.64
N GLN A 139 -1.69 -6.72 -24.37
CA GLN A 139 -0.68 -7.01 -25.39
C GLN A 139 -0.54 -8.51 -25.68
N ASP A 140 -0.83 -9.36 -24.70
CA ASP A 140 -0.71 -10.80 -24.84
C ASP A 140 -1.86 -11.40 -25.68
N ALA A 141 -1.53 -12.48 -26.40
CA ALA A 141 -2.49 -13.36 -27.04
C ALA A 141 -3.55 -13.86 -26.03
N PRO A 142 -4.78 -14.23 -26.46
CA PRO A 142 -5.89 -14.50 -25.57
C PRO A 142 -5.50 -15.40 -24.40
N TYR A 143 -5.63 -14.86 -23.19
CA TYR A 143 -5.29 -15.55 -21.96
C TYR A 143 -6.18 -16.79 -21.85
N ALA A 144 -5.59 -17.98 -21.66
CA ALA A 144 -6.32 -19.27 -21.70
C ALA A 144 -7.45 -19.40 -20.65
N GLY A 145 -7.48 -18.53 -19.64
CA GLY A 145 -8.55 -18.44 -18.64
C GLY A 145 -9.53 -17.28 -18.87
N ALA A 146 -9.39 -16.49 -19.93
CA ALA A 146 -10.39 -15.51 -20.33
C ALA A 146 -11.60 -16.31 -20.81
N ALA A 147 -12.71 -16.19 -20.09
CA ALA A 147 -13.96 -16.82 -20.48
C ALA A 147 -14.24 -16.48 -21.96
N PRO A 148 -14.60 -17.48 -22.79
CA PRO A 148 -14.91 -17.20 -24.18
C PRO A 148 -16.02 -16.16 -24.20
N ALA A 149 -15.72 -14.98 -24.75
CA ALA A 149 -16.71 -13.96 -25.05
C ALA A 149 -17.55 -14.44 -26.24
N ALA A 150 -18.27 -15.54 -26.05
CA ALA A 150 -19.36 -16.00 -26.87
C ALA A 150 -20.67 -15.82 -26.09
N ASN A 151 -20.81 -14.70 -25.36
CA ASN A 151 -22.13 -14.19 -25.07
C ASN A 151 -22.69 -13.72 -26.41
N LYS A 152 -23.47 -14.58 -27.07
CA LYS A 152 -24.21 -14.21 -28.27
C LYS A 152 -24.99 -12.94 -27.95
N ASP A 153 -24.70 -11.88 -28.68
CA ASP A 153 -25.46 -10.64 -28.53
C ASP A 153 -26.94 -10.93 -28.77
N GLU A 154 -27.80 -10.45 -27.87
CA GLU A 154 -29.25 -10.68 -27.92
C GLU A 154 -29.87 -10.14 -29.22
N PHE A 155 -29.24 -9.13 -29.81
CA PHE A 155 -29.68 -8.47 -31.04
C PHE A 155 -28.92 -8.96 -32.30
N GLY A 156 -28.10 -10.00 -32.18
CA GLY A 156 -27.36 -10.58 -33.31
C GLY A 156 -26.34 -9.63 -33.95
N ARG A 157 -25.88 -8.60 -33.24
CA ARG A 157 -24.89 -7.65 -33.76
C ARG A 157 -23.52 -8.32 -33.82
N VAL A 158 -22.76 -8.00 -34.87
CA VAL A 158 -21.37 -8.44 -35.02
C VAL A 158 -20.46 -7.35 -34.42
N PRO A 159 -19.57 -7.68 -33.47
CA PRO A 159 -18.64 -6.71 -32.91
C PRO A 159 -17.63 -6.27 -33.97
N PHE A 160 -17.20 -5.00 -33.88
CA PHE A 160 -16.14 -4.46 -34.74
C PHE A 160 -14.81 -5.18 -34.44
N SER A 161 -14.19 -5.79 -35.46
CA SER A 161 -12.92 -6.47 -35.35
C SER A 161 -11.78 -5.57 -35.81
N HIS A 162 -10.79 -5.36 -34.93
CA HIS A 162 -9.58 -4.61 -35.24
C HIS A 162 -8.43 -5.16 -34.39
N PRO A 163 -7.20 -5.32 -34.91
CA PRO A 163 -6.08 -5.92 -34.18
C PRO A 163 -5.78 -5.28 -32.81
N ALA A 164 -5.98 -3.96 -32.70
CA ALA A 164 -5.79 -3.25 -31.43
C ALA A 164 -6.86 -3.54 -30.35
N LEU A 165 -7.98 -4.17 -30.70
CA LEU A 165 -9.08 -4.49 -29.78
C LEU A 165 -9.04 -5.95 -29.31
N ASP A 166 -8.28 -6.82 -29.98
CA ASP A 166 -8.27 -8.26 -29.71
C ASP A 166 -7.86 -8.59 -28.26
N GLY A 167 -6.87 -7.87 -27.72
CA GLY A 167 -6.40 -8.03 -26.35
C GLY A 167 -7.31 -7.42 -25.28
N LEU A 168 -8.27 -6.56 -25.63
CA LEU A 168 -9.16 -5.94 -24.64
C LEU A 168 -10.14 -6.93 -24.01
N ASN A 169 -10.46 -8.02 -24.71
CA ASN A 169 -11.30 -9.09 -24.19
C ASN A 169 -10.66 -9.79 -22.96
N ASN A 170 -9.33 -9.78 -22.86
CA ASN A 170 -8.61 -10.32 -21.71
C ASN A 170 -8.76 -9.43 -20.46
N LEU A 171 -9.10 -8.15 -20.64
CA LEU A 171 -9.11 -7.12 -19.62
C LEU A 171 -10.40 -7.14 -18.79
N SER A 172 -10.79 -8.32 -18.29
CA SER A 172 -11.92 -8.43 -17.37
C SER A 172 -11.52 -8.04 -15.94
N GLY A 173 -12.47 -7.50 -15.17
CA GLY A 173 -12.27 -7.18 -13.76
C GLY A 173 -11.87 -8.41 -12.93
N GLU A 174 -12.39 -9.58 -13.28
CA GLU A 174 -12.08 -10.86 -12.63
C GLU A 174 -10.67 -11.34 -12.99
N THR A 175 -10.27 -11.27 -14.26
CA THR A 175 -8.89 -11.60 -14.70
C THR A 175 -7.88 -10.76 -13.92
N LYS A 176 -8.14 -9.45 -13.77
CA LYS A 176 -7.28 -8.55 -13.01
C LYS A 176 -7.19 -8.91 -11.52
N LYS A 177 -8.31 -9.28 -10.90
CA LYS A 177 -8.35 -9.69 -9.48
C LYS A 177 -7.58 -10.99 -9.26
N ILE A 178 -7.73 -11.97 -10.14
CA ILE A 178 -7.07 -13.28 -10.07
C ILE A 178 -5.55 -13.15 -10.20
N LEU A 179 -5.08 -12.22 -11.05
CA LEU A 179 -3.66 -12.02 -11.28
C LEU A 179 -2.99 -11.19 -10.18
N THR A 180 -3.71 -10.20 -9.65
CA THR A 180 -3.23 -9.36 -8.54
C THR A 180 -3.72 -9.84 -7.17
N GLU A 181 -4.07 -11.13 -7.08
CA GLU A 181 -4.57 -11.73 -5.86
C GLU A 181 -3.50 -11.65 -4.76
N ARG A 182 -3.95 -11.25 -3.57
CA ARG A 182 -3.10 -11.13 -2.37
C ARG A 182 -2.35 -12.42 -2.08
N SER A 183 -3.01 -13.58 -2.20
CA SER A 183 -2.47 -14.89 -1.87
C SER A 183 -1.20 -15.18 -2.68
N LYS A 184 -1.27 -14.98 -4.01
CA LYS A 184 -0.13 -15.17 -4.92
C LYS A 184 1.03 -14.23 -4.64
N LEU A 185 0.74 -12.97 -4.31
CA LEU A 185 1.77 -12.01 -3.93
C LEU A 185 2.41 -12.32 -2.57
N ALA A 186 1.64 -12.86 -1.62
CA ALA A 186 2.16 -13.32 -0.36
C ALA A 186 3.07 -14.55 -0.54
N GLU A 187 2.67 -15.50 -1.38
CA GLU A 187 3.51 -16.64 -1.76
C GLU A 187 4.82 -16.18 -2.42
N LEU A 188 4.75 -15.20 -3.32
CA LEU A 188 5.94 -14.60 -3.93
C LEU A 188 6.83 -13.93 -2.89
N GLY A 189 6.26 -13.16 -1.96
CA GLY A 189 6.99 -12.55 -0.85
C GLY A 189 7.67 -13.61 0.03
N ASN A 190 7.03 -14.75 0.25
CA ASN A 190 7.61 -15.88 0.98
C ASN A 190 8.77 -16.53 0.21
N LYS A 191 8.68 -16.66 -1.12
CA LYS A 191 9.77 -17.16 -1.97
C LYS A 191 11.03 -16.29 -1.86
N TYR A 192 10.87 -14.97 -1.74
CA TYR A 192 11.97 -14.04 -1.48
C TYR A 192 12.37 -13.94 0.00
N GLU A 193 11.76 -14.73 0.87
CA GLU A 193 11.92 -14.70 2.33
C GLU A 193 11.68 -13.34 2.99
N LEU A 194 10.75 -12.55 2.45
CA LEU A 194 10.38 -11.23 2.98
C LEU A 194 9.93 -11.30 4.45
N GLN A 195 9.31 -12.41 4.85
CA GLN A 195 8.84 -12.63 6.22
C GLN A 195 9.97 -12.48 7.27
N LYS A 196 11.22 -12.82 6.93
CA LYS A 196 12.36 -12.71 7.85
C LYS A 196 12.78 -11.26 8.13
N VAL A 197 12.46 -10.35 7.20
CA VAL A 197 12.94 -8.96 7.22
C VAL A 197 11.83 -7.98 7.62
N LEU A 198 10.58 -8.35 7.32
CA LEU A 198 9.38 -7.58 7.57
C LEU A 198 9.26 -7.13 9.03
N ARG A 199 9.09 -5.82 9.23
CA ARG A 199 8.81 -5.24 10.55
C ARG A 199 7.32 -5.03 10.73
N TRP A 200 6.69 -5.89 11.53
CA TRP A 200 5.26 -5.81 11.82
C TRP A 200 4.93 -6.41 13.19
N SER A 201 3.72 -6.18 13.68
CA SER A 201 3.21 -6.72 14.94
C SER A 201 2.00 -7.64 14.68
N PRO A 202 2.12 -8.98 14.74
CA PRO A 202 1.03 -9.91 14.45
C PRO A 202 0.02 -9.99 15.60
N ARG A 203 -1.29 -9.89 15.33
CA ARG A 203 -2.33 -9.97 16.37
C ARG A 203 -2.18 -11.18 17.30
N LYS A 204 -1.89 -12.36 16.74
CA LYS A 204 -1.60 -13.62 17.44
C LYS A 204 -0.23 -14.13 16.97
N PRO A 205 0.85 -13.98 17.76
CA PRO A 205 2.18 -14.41 17.32
C PRO A 205 2.30 -15.92 17.06
N ASN A 206 1.48 -16.74 17.75
CA ASN A 206 1.44 -18.20 17.56
C ASN A 206 0.73 -18.61 16.26
N ASP A 207 -0.11 -17.74 15.69
CA ASP A 207 -0.84 -17.97 14.45
C ASP A 207 -0.76 -16.74 13.54
N LEU A 208 0.27 -16.75 12.69
CA LEU A 208 0.56 -15.66 11.78
C LEU A 208 -0.46 -15.57 10.65
N ARG A 209 -1.07 -16.69 10.24
CA ARG A 209 -2.10 -16.73 9.18
C ARG A 209 -3.35 -16.01 9.64
N ALA A 210 -3.88 -16.35 10.83
CA ALA A 210 -5.03 -15.65 11.42
C ALA A 210 -4.73 -14.19 11.81
N SER A 211 -3.44 -13.82 11.85
CA SER A 211 -2.98 -12.44 12.05
C SER A 211 -2.91 -11.62 10.76
N GLY A 212 -3.14 -12.24 9.59
CA GLY A 212 -3.17 -11.56 8.31
C GLY A 212 -1.81 -11.37 7.65
N ILE A 213 -0.83 -12.25 7.91
CA ILE A 213 0.52 -12.17 7.31
C ILE A 213 0.48 -12.01 5.78
N GLU A 214 -0.44 -12.68 5.10
CA GLU A 214 -0.57 -12.59 3.64
C GLU A 214 -0.84 -11.15 3.16
N LEU A 215 -1.68 -10.42 3.90
CA LEU A 215 -1.98 -9.02 3.58
C LEU A 215 -0.73 -8.19 3.75
N VAL A 216 -0.01 -8.38 4.85
CA VAL A 216 1.17 -7.58 5.16
C VAL A 216 2.30 -7.85 4.15
N LEU A 217 2.51 -9.11 3.76
CA LEU A 217 3.49 -9.48 2.73
C LEU A 217 3.13 -8.86 1.38
N ALA A 218 1.90 -9.06 0.90
CA ALA A 218 1.47 -8.49 -0.39
C ALA A 218 1.54 -6.95 -0.38
N HIS A 219 1.14 -6.33 0.72
CA HIS A 219 1.21 -4.88 0.90
C HIS A 219 2.66 -4.36 0.83
N THR A 220 3.58 -5.08 1.46
CA THR A 220 5.00 -4.75 1.48
C THR A 220 5.66 -4.93 0.10
N MET A 221 5.26 -5.97 -0.66
CA MET A 221 5.69 -6.14 -2.04
C MET A 221 5.27 -4.95 -2.91
N TYR A 222 4.03 -4.46 -2.76
CA TYR A 222 3.60 -3.23 -3.44
C TYR A 222 4.40 -2.02 -2.98
N ALA A 223 4.69 -1.89 -1.69
CA ALA A 223 5.46 -0.77 -1.17
C ALA A 223 6.86 -0.67 -1.77
N ILE A 224 7.53 -1.80 -1.96
CA ILE A 224 8.86 -1.84 -2.55
C ILE A 224 8.82 -1.27 -3.99
N VAL A 225 7.85 -1.67 -4.81
CA VAL A 225 7.68 -1.11 -6.17
C VAL A 225 7.39 0.40 -6.13
N GLY A 226 6.54 0.84 -5.20
CA GLY A 226 6.27 2.26 -5.00
C GLY A 226 7.51 3.06 -4.62
N ALA A 227 8.36 2.50 -3.76
CA ALA A 227 9.64 3.09 -3.35
C ALA A 227 10.58 3.27 -4.56
N VAL A 228 10.74 2.21 -5.36
CA VAL A 228 11.56 2.23 -6.58
C VAL A 228 11.06 3.30 -7.55
N SER A 229 9.75 3.45 -7.70
CA SER A 229 9.17 4.44 -8.61
C SER A 229 9.47 5.88 -8.23
N LEU A 230 9.57 6.18 -6.93
CA LEU A 230 9.84 7.53 -6.44
C LEU A 230 11.33 7.86 -6.42
N GLU A 231 12.20 6.88 -6.14
CA GLU A 231 13.66 7.12 -6.11
C GLU A 231 14.34 6.98 -7.48
N LYS A 232 13.90 6.03 -8.32
CA LYS A 232 14.54 5.71 -9.61
C LYS A 232 13.68 6.01 -10.83
N GLY A 233 12.42 6.38 -10.63
CA GLY A 233 11.49 6.73 -11.69
C GLY A 233 10.68 5.57 -12.26
N GLY A 234 9.70 5.91 -13.10
CA GLY A 234 8.67 4.99 -13.59
C GLY A 234 9.19 3.88 -14.53
N VAL A 235 10.26 4.14 -15.28
CA VAL A 235 10.86 3.16 -16.22
C VAL A 235 11.45 1.98 -15.44
N VAL A 236 12.28 2.26 -14.44
CA VAL A 236 12.89 1.23 -13.59
C VAL A 236 11.82 0.49 -12.79
N ALA A 237 10.84 1.20 -12.23
CA ALA A 237 9.75 0.57 -11.48
C ALA A 237 8.88 -0.35 -12.36
N THR A 238 8.66 0.03 -13.61
CA THR A 238 7.92 -0.79 -14.58
C THR A 238 8.67 -2.07 -14.91
N LYS A 239 9.99 -1.97 -15.16
CA LYS A 239 10.86 -3.13 -15.37
C LYS A 239 10.82 -4.08 -14.17
N VAL A 240 10.99 -3.54 -12.95
CA VAL A 240 10.92 -4.30 -11.71
C VAL A 240 9.56 -4.97 -11.51
N ALA A 241 8.46 -4.27 -11.78
CA ALA A 241 7.11 -4.84 -11.65
C ALA A 241 6.89 -6.00 -12.63
N ARG A 242 7.39 -5.90 -13.87
CA ARG A 242 7.29 -6.98 -14.86
C ARG A 242 8.14 -8.18 -14.47
N GLU A 243 9.44 -7.99 -14.29
CA GLU A 243 10.42 -9.06 -14.09
C GLU A 243 10.33 -9.73 -12.72
N ARG A 244 10.02 -8.96 -11.67
CA ARG A 244 10.08 -9.46 -10.27
C ARG A 244 8.72 -9.78 -9.68
N ILE A 245 7.63 -9.36 -10.32
CA ILE A 245 6.27 -9.65 -9.86
C ILE A 245 5.45 -10.38 -10.91
N LEU A 246 5.25 -9.82 -12.10
CA LEU A 246 4.32 -10.39 -13.08
C LEU A 246 4.84 -11.69 -13.73
N GLU A 247 6.12 -11.74 -14.08
CA GLU A 247 6.77 -12.93 -14.65
C GLU A 247 6.72 -14.14 -13.71
N PRO A 248 7.11 -14.03 -12.41
CA PRO A 248 6.93 -15.11 -11.44
C PRO A 248 5.49 -15.57 -11.23
N LEU A 249 4.52 -14.72 -11.57
CA LEU A 249 3.08 -15.03 -11.51
C LEU A 249 2.55 -15.66 -12.81
N GLY A 250 3.41 -15.82 -13.82
CA GLY A 250 3.09 -16.48 -15.08
C GLY A 250 2.64 -15.55 -16.22
N LEU A 251 2.70 -14.23 -16.03
CA LEU A 251 2.44 -13.25 -17.09
C LEU A 251 3.76 -12.86 -17.76
N LYS A 252 3.96 -13.29 -19.00
CA LYS A 252 5.14 -12.92 -19.78
C LYS A 252 4.80 -11.68 -20.59
N SER A 253 5.27 -10.50 -20.19
CA SER A 253 5.14 -9.33 -21.05
C SER A 253 6.12 -9.42 -22.21
N VAL A 254 5.65 -9.21 -23.44
CA VAL A 254 6.52 -8.99 -24.60
C VAL A 254 7.36 -7.72 -24.35
N SER A 255 8.70 -7.84 -24.44
CA SER A 255 9.63 -6.68 -24.42
C SER A 255 9.60 -5.94 -25.74
#